data_AF-A0A502Z2M8-F1
#
_entry.id   AF-A0A502Z2M8-F1
#
_cell.length_a   1.000
_cell.length_b   1.000
_cell.length_c   1.000
_cell.angle_alpha   90.00
_cell.angle_beta   90.00
_cell.angle_gamma   90.00
#
_symmetry.space_group_name_H-M   'P 1'
#
loop_
_entity.id
_entity.type
_entity.pdbx_description
1 polymer ?
#
loop_
_entity_poly.entity_id
_entity_poly.type
_entity_poly.pdbx_seq_one_letter_code
_entity_poly.pdbx_strand_id
1 'polypeptide(L)'
;MVARVRTVAFQGIEALPVDVQVMVGPGKVGMQIVGLPDKAVAESRERVQAALHASGLSMPSKKVTVNLAPADLPKEGSHYDLPIALGLMAALGAIPGDMLAGYVVLGELSLDGTITGVAGALPAAIGANAEGKGLICPFACGPEAAWAGKDFDILAPRSLIAVANHFRGTQVLSRPEAGIQLAARDLPDLADIKGQESAKRALEVAAAGGHNLLMVGPPGSGKSMLAQRLPSILPPLAPKELLEVSMIASVAGELGEGKLTDRRPFRAPHHSASMAAMVGGGLRARPGEVSLAHHGVLFLDELPEFTPQTLDALRQPLETGDCMIARANHRVTYPARIQLVAAMNPCRCGMSGEPGYRCLRGDRCRTEYQARISGPMLDRIDLRIEVPAVSASDLIRPHKAETSAAVAQRVARARTMQRERLERLGTGATTNAHCPPSIIEVIAKPDTAGLTLLKDASEKLGFSARAYHRVLKVARTLADLDASETVGRIHLAEAISYRMNAERMAQAA
;
A
#
# COMPACT_ATOMS: atom_id res chain seq x y z
N MET A 1 -1.35 -43.12 -14.86
CA MET A 1 -0.16 -42.24 -14.85
C MET A 1 -0.49 -41.02 -14.00
N VAL A 2 0.45 -40.54 -13.19
CA VAL A 2 0.27 -39.38 -12.31
C VAL A 2 1.34 -38.35 -12.64
N ALA A 3 0.92 -37.14 -12.98
CA ALA A 3 1.79 -35.97 -13.09
C ALA A 3 1.58 -35.06 -11.88
N ARG A 4 2.63 -34.36 -11.47
CA ARG A 4 2.59 -33.39 -10.36
C ARG A 4 3.13 -32.06 -10.87
N VAL A 5 2.40 -30.98 -10.61
CA VAL A 5 2.79 -29.62 -10.96
C VAL A 5 2.65 -28.75 -9.73
N ARG A 6 3.68 -27.96 -9.42
CA ARG A 6 3.62 -27.02 -8.30
C ARG A 6 2.92 -25.76 -8.75
N THR A 7 2.02 -25.23 -7.94
CA THR A 7 1.36 -23.92 -8.10
C THR A 7 1.25 -23.26 -6.73
N VAL A 8 0.52 -22.16 -6.62
CA VAL A 8 0.36 -21.41 -5.37
C VAL A 8 -1.10 -21.05 -5.11
N ALA A 9 -1.45 -20.97 -3.83
CA ALA A 9 -2.61 -20.26 -3.34
C ALA A 9 -2.15 -19.00 -2.60
N PHE A 10 -2.96 -17.95 -2.60
CA PHE A 10 -2.61 -16.69 -1.95
C PHE A 10 -3.30 -16.57 -0.59
N GLN A 11 -2.51 -16.30 0.44
CA GLN A 11 -3.01 -15.88 1.75
C GLN A 11 -2.49 -14.48 2.04
N GLY A 12 -3.22 -13.47 1.58
CA GLY A 12 -2.74 -12.09 1.60
C GLY A 12 -1.66 -11.86 0.56
N ILE A 13 -0.51 -11.37 1.01
CA ILE A 13 0.69 -11.20 0.16
C ILE A 13 1.56 -12.46 0.09
N GLU A 14 1.26 -13.47 0.91
CA GLU A 14 2.03 -14.71 0.94
C GLU A 14 1.51 -15.71 -0.10
N ALA A 15 2.45 -16.33 -0.83
CA ALA A 15 2.18 -17.42 -1.74
C ALA A 15 2.46 -18.76 -1.05
N LEU A 16 1.41 -19.55 -0.83
CA LEU A 16 1.49 -20.86 -0.21
C LEU A 16 1.56 -21.96 -1.28
N PRO A 17 2.44 -22.96 -1.14
CA PRO A 17 2.58 -24.00 -2.14
C PRO A 17 1.34 -24.89 -2.24
N VAL A 18 0.92 -25.16 -3.47
CA VAL A 18 -0.14 -26.11 -3.81
C VAL A 18 0.40 -27.11 -4.82
N ASP A 19 0.10 -28.39 -4.62
CA ASP A 19 0.40 -29.45 -5.57
C ASP A 19 -0.84 -29.79 -6.40
N VAL A 20 -0.73 -29.58 -7.71
CA VAL A 20 -1.70 -30.05 -8.70
C VAL A 20 -1.29 -31.45 -9.14
N GLN A 21 -2.07 -32.44 -8.74
CA GLN A 21 -1.83 -33.84 -9.07
C GLN A 21 -2.83 -34.28 -10.12
N VAL A 22 -2.36 -34.59 -11.32
CA VAL A 22 -3.21 -35.03 -12.43
C VAL A 22 -3.03 -36.53 -12.64
N MET A 23 -4.10 -37.29 -12.47
CA MET A 23 -4.12 -38.73 -12.70
C MET A 23 -5.00 -39.07 -13.90
N VAL A 24 -4.42 -39.77 -14.88
CA VAL A 24 -5.15 -40.38 -15.98
C VAL A 24 -5.23 -41.90 -15.75
N GLY A 25 -6.44 -42.43 -15.63
CA GLY A 25 -6.70 -43.82 -15.24
C GLY A 25 -8.01 -44.39 -15.79
N PRO A 26 -8.26 -45.69 -15.60
CA PRO A 26 -9.49 -46.34 -16.06
C PRO A 26 -10.73 -45.77 -15.34
N GLY A 27 -11.85 -45.67 -16.05
CA GLY A 27 -13.12 -45.18 -15.52
C GLY A 27 -13.97 -44.42 -16.54
N LYS A 28 -15.09 -43.86 -16.10
CA LYS A 28 -15.97 -43.03 -16.94
C LYS A 28 -15.19 -41.83 -17.49
N VAL A 29 -15.29 -41.62 -18.80
CA VAL A 29 -14.67 -40.47 -19.49
C VAL A 29 -15.18 -39.17 -18.88
N GLY A 30 -14.25 -38.31 -18.49
CA GLY A 30 -14.55 -37.04 -17.86
C GLY A 30 -13.40 -36.57 -16.97
N MET A 31 -13.44 -35.29 -16.65
CA MET A 31 -12.47 -34.63 -15.78
C MET A 31 -13.15 -34.14 -14.51
N GLN A 32 -12.55 -34.45 -13.36
CA GLN A 32 -13.04 -34.03 -12.04
C GLN A 32 -11.91 -33.34 -11.26
N ILE A 33 -12.25 -32.22 -10.60
CA ILE A 33 -11.33 -31.45 -9.75
C ILE A 33 -11.76 -31.64 -8.29
N VAL A 34 -10.81 -31.96 -7.40
CA VAL A 34 -11.02 -32.15 -5.95
C VAL A 34 -9.99 -31.34 -5.15
N GLY A 35 -10.32 -30.99 -3.90
CA GLY A 35 -9.44 -30.23 -2.99
C GLY A 35 -9.92 -28.80 -2.70
N LEU A 36 -11.22 -28.62 -2.43
CA LEU A 36 -11.87 -27.32 -2.17
C LEU A 36 -11.71 -26.26 -3.27
N PRO A 37 -12.07 -26.57 -4.55
CA PRO A 37 -12.09 -25.56 -5.59
C PRO A 37 -13.28 -24.60 -5.42
N ASP A 38 -13.04 -23.30 -5.64
CA ASP A 38 -14.13 -22.34 -5.84
C ASP A 38 -14.83 -22.56 -7.20
N LYS A 39 -15.86 -21.76 -7.48
CA LYS A 39 -16.60 -21.87 -8.74
C LYS A 39 -15.69 -21.64 -9.97
N ALA A 40 -14.76 -20.68 -9.89
CA ALA A 40 -13.87 -20.38 -11.00
C ALA A 40 -12.90 -21.54 -11.29
N VAL A 41 -12.38 -22.19 -10.24
CA VAL A 41 -11.53 -23.38 -10.36
C VAL A 41 -12.33 -24.59 -10.87
N ALA A 42 -13.60 -24.74 -10.47
CA ALA A 42 -14.45 -25.81 -10.99
C ALA A 42 -14.71 -25.65 -12.50
N GLU A 43 -14.86 -24.41 -12.97
CA GLU A 43 -15.02 -24.06 -14.39
C GLU A 43 -13.71 -24.22 -15.21
N SER A 44 -12.54 -24.32 -14.56
CA SER A 44 -11.26 -24.60 -15.22
C SER A 44 -11.31 -25.84 -16.11
N ARG A 45 -12.16 -26.82 -15.78
CA ARG A 45 -12.38 -28.01 -16.60
C ARG A 45 -12.71 -27.69 -18.05
N GLU A 46 -13.62 -26.74 -18.27
CA GLU A 46 -14.11 -26.39 -19.60
C GLU A 46 -13.07 -25.55 -20.36
N ARG A 47 -12.42 -24.60 -19.66
CA ARG A 47 -11.35 -23.77 -20.24
C ARG A 47 -10.12 -24.59 -20.63
N VAL A 48 -9.66 -25.50 -19.76
CA VAL A 48 -8.53 -26.40 -20.06
C VAL A 48 -8.84 -27.31 -21.24
N GLN A 49 -10.05 -27.88 -21.31
CA GLN A 49 -10.46 -28.73 -22.42
C GLN A 49 -10.45 -27.97 -23.76
N ALA A 50 -11.03 -26.77 -23.80
CA ALA A 50 -11.05 -25.94 -25.00
C ALA A 50 -9.63 -25.50 -25.42
N ALA A 51 -8.82 -25.05 -24.47
CA ALA A 51 -7.45 -24.61 -24.70
C ALA A 51 -6.54 -25.72 -25.24
N LEU A 52 -6.67 -26.95 -24.73
CA LEU A 52 -5.93 -28.11 -25.24
C LEU A 52 -6.36 -28.45 -26.67
N HIS A 53 -7.66 -28.44 -26.96
CA HIS A 53 -8.19 -28.68 -28.30
C HIS A 53 -7.67 -27.63 -29.30
N ALA A 54 -7.72 -26.35 -28.93
CA ALA A 54 -7.18 -25.25 -29.74
C ALA A 54 -5.66 -25.40 -29.98
N SER A 55 -4.95 -26.02 -29.03
CA SER A 55 -3.52 -26.32 -29.12
C SER A 55 -3.19 -27.60 -29.89
N GLY A 56 -4.18 -28.26 -30.51
CA GLY A 56 -4.00 -29.49 -31.28
C GLY A 56 -3.85 -30.75 -30.44
N LEU A 57 -4.22 -30.71 -29.15
CA LEU A 57 -4.21 -31.85 -28.24
C LEU A 57 -5.63 -32.34 -27.97
N SER A 58 -5.84 -33.66 -28.02
CA SER A 58 -7.11 -34.27 -27.68
C SER A 58 -7.16 -34.71 -26.22
N MET A 59 -8.35 -34.63 -25.61
CA MET A 59 -8.57 -35.18 -24.28
C MET A 59 -8.46 -36.71 -24.32
N PRO A 60 -7.88 -37.36 -23.29
CA PRO A 60 -7.81 -38.81 -23.24
C PRO A 60 -9.21 -39.42 -23.10
N SER A 61 -9.44 -40.57 -23.74
CA SER A 61 -10.65 -41.39 -23.59
C SER A 61 -10.71 -42.16 -22.25
N LYS A 62 -10.17 -41.55 -21.19
CA LYS A 62 -10.01 -42.12 -19.85
C LYS A 62 -10.51 -41.13 -18.80
N LYS A 63 -10.65 -41.58 -17.54
CA LYS A 63 -10.98 -40.69 -16.43
C LYS A 63 -9.77 -39.83 -16.09
N VAL A 64 -9.97 -38.52 -15.95
CA VAL A 64 -8.99 -37.55 -15.48
C VAL A 64 -9.40 -37.06 -14.09
N THR A 65 -8.54 -37.27 -13.10
CA THR A 65 -8.73 -36.75 -11.74
C THR A 65 -7.65 -35.72 -11.46
N VAL A 66 -8.05 -34.51 -11.09
CA VAL A 66 -7.17 -33.42 -10.65
C VAL A 66 -7.37 -33.22 -9.16
N ASN A 67 -6.32 -33.41 -8.37
CA ASN A 67 -6.32 -33.16 -6.94
C ASN A 67 -5.45 -31.94 -6.61
N LEU A 68 -6.01 -30.97 -5.88
CA LEU A 68 -5.35 -29.76 -5.43
C LEU A 68 -5.01 -29.88 -3.93
N ALA A 69 -3.75 -30.22 -3.63
CA ALA A 69 -3.26 -30.43 -2.27
C ALA A 69 -2.50 -29.19 -1.74
N PRO A 70 -2.59 -28.85 -0.45
CA PRO A 70 -3.23 -29.60 0.65
C PRO A 70 -4.73 -29.27 0.79
N ALA A 71 -5.58 -30.23 1.16
CA ALA A 71 -7.05 -30.11 1.05
C ALA A 71 -7.72 -29.11 2.01
N ASP A 72 -7.00 -28.66 3.04
CA ASP A 72 -7.41 -27.68 4.04
C ASP A 72 -7.30 -26.22 3.56
N LEU A 73 -6.51 -25.99 2.50
CA LEU A 73 -6.34 -24.66 1.91
C LEU A 73 -7.40 -24.41 0.82
N PRO A 74 -8.21 -23.34 0.89
CA PRO A 74 -9.11 -22.95 -0.19
C PRO A 74 -8.35 -22.62 -1.48
N LYS A 75 -8.84 -23.11 -2.64
CA LYS A 75 -8.29 -22.73 -3.96
C LYS A 75 -9.27 -21.83 -4.68
N GLU A 76 -8.88 -20.56 -4.74
CA GLU A 76 -9.68 -19.51 -5.35
C GLU A 76 -8.93 -18.86 -6.52
N GLY A 77 -9.66 -18.54 -7.59
CA GLY A 77 -9.11 -17.87 -8.77
C GLY A 77 -8.91 -18.79 -9.98
N SER A 78 -8.72 -18.18 -11.14
CA SER A 78 -8.57 -18.84 -12.44
C SER A 78 -7.13 -19.24 -12.77
N HIS A 79 -6.15 -18.85 -11.94
CA HIS A 79 -4.73 -19.09 -12.20
C HIS A 79 -4.31 -20.57 -12.12
N TYR A 80 -5.22 -21.45 -11.73
CA TYR A 80 -5.05 -22.90 -11.73
C TYR A 80 -5.24 -23.53 -13.13
N ASP A 81 -5.76 -22.79 -14.11
CA ASP A 81 -5.99 -23.34 -15.45
C ASP A 81 -4.69 -23.85 -16.10
N LEU A 82 -3.63 -23.03 -16.09
CA LEU A 82 -2.34 -23.37 -16.66
C LEU A 82 -1.66 -24.59 -15.97
N PRO A 83 -1.48 -24.65 -14.63
CA PRO A 83 -0.87 -25.81 -14.00
C PRO A 83 -1.66 -27.11 -14.22
N ILE A 84 -2.99 -27.03 -14.29
CA ILE A 84 -3.84 -28.19 -14.60
C ILE A 84 -3.60 -28.65 -16.06
N ALA A 85 -3.57 -27.73 -17.01
CA ALA A 85 -3.29 -28.04 -18.42
C ALA A 85 -1.89 -28.66 -18.60
N LEU A 86 -0.86 -28.08 -17.98
CA LEU A 86 0.50 -28.62 -18.06
C LEU A 86 0.61 -29.98 -17.36
N GLY A 87 -0.07 -30.20 -16.24
CA GLY A 87 -0.14 -31.51 -15.59
C GLY A 87 -0.78 -32.57 -16.47
N LEU A 88 -1.84 -32.20 -17.21
CA LEU A 88 -2.47 -33.11 -18.17
C LEU A 88 -1.55 -33.36 -19.38
N MET A 89 -0.90 -32.34 -19.93
CA MET A 89 0.08 -32.49 -21.00
C MET A 89 1.24 -33.42 -20.60
N ALA A 90 1.74 -33.29 -19.37
CA ALA A 90 2.77 -34.18 -18.82
C ALA A 90 2.27 -35.62 -18.66
N ALA A 91 1.04 -35.81 -18.15
CA ALA A 91 0.42 -37.12 -18.01
C ALA A 91 0.13 -37.81 -19.37
N LEU A 92 -0.04 -37.02 -20.43
CA LEU A 92 -0.19 -37.48 -21.82
C LEU A 92 1.16 -37.69 -22.53
N GLY A 93 2.28 -37.33 -21.92
CA GLY A 93 3.61 -37.38 -22.53
C GLY A 93 3.87 -36.30 -23.57
N ALA A 94 3.04 -35.24 -23.63
CA ALA A 94 3.23 -34.13 -24.55
C ALA A 94 4.40 -33.22 -24.14
N ILE A 95 4.73 -33.19 -22.84
CA ILE A 95 5.87 -32.49 -22.25
C ILE A 95 6.57 -33.38 -21.18
N PRO A 96 7.89 -33.23 -20.97
CA PRO A 96 8.66 -33.89 -19.91
C PRO A 96 8.24 -33.42 -18.51
N GLY A 97 7.70 -34.34 -17.71
CA GLY A 97 7.21 -34.03 -16.36
C GLY A 97 8.31 -33.78 -15.32
N ASP A 98 9.51 -34.31 -15.56
CA ASP A 98 10.73 -34.08 -14.77
C ASP A 98 11.23 -32.64 -14.89
N MET A 99 11.26 -32.09 -16.10
CA MET A 99 11.58 -30.67 -16.29
C MET A 99 10.52 -29.76 -15.67
N LEU A 100 9.24 -30.10 -15.83
CA LEU A 100 8.13 -29.34 -15.25
C LEU A 100 8.18 -29.31 -13.70
N ALA A 101 8.71 -30.36 -13.06
CA ALA A 101 8.83 -30.42 -11.60
C ALA A 101 9.76 -29.34 -11.01
N GLY A 102 10.67 -28.78 -11.83
CA GLY A 102 11.54 -27.68 -11.47
C GLY A 102 10.85 -26.31 -11.42
N TYR A 103 9.57 -26.21 -11.80
CA TYR A 103 8.84 -24.94 -11.86
C TYR A 103 7.62 -24.88 -10.94
N VAL A 104 7.30 -23.67 -10.50
CA VAL A 104 5.98 -23.25 -10.01
C VAL A 104 5.22 -22.63 -11.18
N VAL A 105 3.97 -23.01 -11.37
CA VAL A 105 3.16 -22.62 -12.52
C VAL A 105 1.91 -21.89 -12.07
N LEU A 106 1.63 -20.74 -12.68
CA LEU A 106 0.36 -20.02 -12.54
C LEU A 106 -0.06 -19.38 -13.86
N GLY A 107 -1.36 -19.31 -14.11
CA GLY A 107 -1.90 -18.63 -15.30
C GLY A 107 -3.33 -19.03 -15.60
N GLU A 108 -4.08 -18.11 -16.18
CA GLU A 108 -5.44 -18.37 -16.67
C GLU A 108 -5.38 -18.70 -18.17
N LEU A 109 -6.28 -19.57 -18.62
CA LEU A 109 -6.36 -19.97 -20.02
C LEU A 109 -7.62 -19.44 -20.68
N SER A 110 -7.45 -18.82 -21.83
CA SER A 110 -8.55 -18.56 -22.76
C SER A 110 -8.89 -19.81 -23.57
N LEU A 111 -10.09 -19.84 -24.13
CA LEU A 111 -10.60 -20.98 -24.90
C LEU A 111 -9.77 -21.26 -26.19
N ASP A 112 -9.00 -20.29 -26.66
CA ASP A 112 -8.11 -20.38 -27.83
C ASP A 112 -6.69 -20.86 -27.49
N GLY A 113 -6.41 -21.16 -26.21
CA GLY A 113 -5.09 -21.60 -25.75
C GLY A 113 -4.11 -20.46 -25.46
N THR A 114 -4.54 -19.20 -25.52
CA THR A 114 -3.75 -18.07 -25.02
C THR A 114 -3.75 -18.03 -23.49
N ILE A 115 -2.65 -17.54 -22.92
CA ILE A 115 -2.47 -17.42 -21.47
C ILE A 115 -2.71 -15.97 -21.06
N THR A 116 -3.72 -15.73 -20.23
CA THR A 116 -4.10 -14.39 -19.77
C THR A 116 -3.43 -14.03 -18.46
N GLY A 117 -3.27 -12.73 -18.23
CA GLY A 117 -2.64 -12.20 -17.02
C GLY A 117 -3.42 -12.56 -15.76
N VAL A 118 -2.71 -12.84 -14.68
CA VAL A 118 -3.29 -13.19 -13.38
C VAL A 118 -2.70 -12.30 -12.28
N ALA A 119 -3.46 -12.13 -11.21
CA ALA A 119 -2.99 -11.44 -10.02
C ALA A 119 -1.98 -12.31 -9.24
N GLY A 120 -1.03 -11.67 -8.55
CA GLY A 120 -0.10 -12.33 -7.63
C GLY A 120 1.10 -13.03 -8.28
N ALA A 121 1.51 -12.66 -9.50
CA ALA A 121 2.68 -13.29 -10.12
C ALA A 121 4.00 -12.91 -9.42
N LEU A 122 4.14 -11.68 -8.93
CA LEU A 122 5.30 -11.29 -8.11
C LEU A 122 5.44 -12.11 -6.81
N PRO A 123 4.43 -12.21 -5.91
CA PRO A 123 4.56 -13.05 -4.72
C PRO A 123 4.75 -14.54 -5.07
N ALA A 124 4.14 -15.04 -6.14
CA ALA A 124 4.41 -16.39 -6.64
C ALA A 124 5.87 -16.58 -7.07
N ALA A 125 6.46 -15.59 -7.75
CA ALA A 125 7.86 -15.59 -8.17
C ALA A 125 8.80 -15.61 -6.96
N ILE A 126 8.53 -14.79 -5.94
CA ILE A 126 9.31 -14.74 -4.70
C ILE A 126 9.23 -16.09 -3.96
N GLY A 127 8.03 -16.67 -3.83
CA GLY A 127 7.84 -17.97 -3.21
C GLY A 127 8.54 -19.10 -3.96
N ALA A 128 8.45 -19.11 -5.30
CA ALA A 128 9.13 -20.07 -6.15
C ALA A 128 10.66 -19.98 -6.01
N ASN A 129 11.22 -18.76 -6.00
CA ASN A 129 12.64 -18.53 -5.79
C ASN A 129 13.10 -19.02 -4.41
N ALA A 130 12.31 -18.80 -3.36
CA ALA A 130 12.59 -19.30 -2.01
C ALA A 130 12.60 -20.84 -1.93
N GLU A 131 11.79 -21.53 -2.75
CA GLU A 131 11.79 -22.99 -2.89
C GLU A 131 12.91 -23.52 -3.82
N GLY A 132 13.68 -22.64 -4.47
CA GLY A 132 14.68 -23.04 -5.46
C GLY A 132 14.08 -23.58 -6.77
N LYS A 133 12.86 -23.17 -7.12
CA LYS A 133 12.13 -23.57 -8.33
C LYS A 133 11.93 -22.38 -9.27
N GLY A 134 12.03 -22.57 -10.58
CA GLY A 134 11.68 -21.54 -11.56
C GLY A 134 10.19 -21.18 -11.55
N LEU A 135 9.79 -20.16 -12.32
CA LEU A 135 8.39 -19.76 -12.49
C LEU A 135 7.93 -19.89 -13.94
N ILE A 136 6.74 -20.45 -14.16
CA ILE A 136 6.00 -20.30 -15.42
C ILE A 136 4.77 -19.43 -15.17
N CYS A 137 4.74 -18.25 -15.79
CA CYS A 137 3.66 -17.27 -15.62
C CYS A 137 3.16 -16.73 -16.98
N PRO A 138 2.04 -16.01 -17.04
CA PRO A 138 1.60 -15.36 -18.27
C PRO A 138 2.64 -14.34 -18.76
N PHE A 139 2.74 -14.15 -20.08
CA PHE A 139 3.63 -13.13 -20.69
C PHE A 139 3.44 -11.74 -20.07
N ALA A 140 2.19 -11.31 -19.86
CA ALA A 140 1.86 -10.01 -19.28
C ALA A 140 2.35 -9.82 -17.83
N CYS A 141 2.58 -10.92 -17.11
CA CYS A 141 3.08 -10.92 -15.73
C CYS A 141 4.60 -11.08 -15.66
N GLY A 142 5.27 -11.33 -16.79
CA GLY A 142 6.71 -11.54 -16.86
C GLY A 142 7.53 -10.39 -16.25
N PRO A 143 7.22 -9.11 -16.54
CA PRO A 143 7.98 -7.98 -16.01
C PRO A 143 7.94 -7.87 -14.48
N GLU A 144 6.84 -8.23 -13.82
CA GLU A 144 6.78 -8.23 -12.35
C GLU A 144 7.51 -9.43 -11.76
N ALA A 145 7.34 -10.62 -12.34
CA ALA A 145 8.01 -11.83 -11.87
C ALA A 145 9.55 -11.71 -11.93
N ALA A 146 10.08 -10.99 -12.91
CA ALA A 146 11.52 -10.74 -13.08
C ALA A 146 12.18 -10.03 -11.89
N TRP A 147 11.41 -9.41 -11.00
CA TRP A 147 11.90 -8.78 -9.77
C TRP A 147 12.26 -9.77 -8.66
N ALA A 148 11.86 -11.04 -8.76
CA ALA A 148 12.16 -12.04 -7.73
C ALA A 148 13.65 -12.42 -7.65
N GLY A 149 14.44 -12.18 -8.72
CA GLY A 149 15.88 -12.42 -8.74
C GLY A 149 16.48 -12.32 -10.13
N LYS A 150 17.77 -11.93 -10.23
CA LYS A 150 18.48 -11.79 -11.51
C LYS A 150 18.72 -13.14 -12.20
N ASP A 151 19.15 -14.14 -11.43
CA ASP A 151 19.44 -15.50 -11.91
C ASP A 151 18.24 -16.45 -11.73
N PHE A 152 17.07 -15.89 -11.46
CA PHE A 152 15.84 -16.64 -11.28
C PHE A 152 15.27 -17.04 -12.64
N ASP A 153 15.04 -18.34 -12.83
CA ASP A 153 14.51 -18.89 -14.08
C ASP A 153 13.01 -18.62 -14.21
N ILE A 154 12.62 -17.93 -15.28
CA ILE A 154 11.25 -17.49 -15.51
C ILE A 154 10.90 -17.71 -16.97
N LEU A 155 9.85 -18.48 -17.20
CA LEU A 155 9.22 -18.67 -18.49
C LEU A 155 7.90 -17.88 -18.52
N ALA A 156 7.80 -16.94 -19.46
CA ALA A 156 6.62 -16.08 -19.61
C ALA A 156 5.91 -16.32 -20.97
N PRO A 157 5.33 -17.51 -21.21
CA PRO A 157 4.66 -17.85 -22.46
C PRO A 157 3.41 -16.99 -22.74
N ARG A 158 3.10 -16.82 -24.04
CA ARG A 158 1.83 -16.23 -24.50
C ARG A 158 0.72 -17.26 -24.72
N SER A 159 1.07 -18.53 -24.90
CA SER A 159 0.14 -19.62 -25.22
C SER A 159 0.67 -20.98 -24.76
N LEU A 160 -0.21 -21.97 -24.66
CA LEU A 160 0.16 -23.35 -24.33
C LEU A 160 1.14 -23.97 -25.32
N ILE A 161 0.98 -23.65 -26.62
CA ILE A 161 1.87 -24.14 -27.69
C ILE A 161 3.30 -23.65 -27.45
N ALA A 162 3.49 -22.39 -27.04
CA ALA A 162 4.81 -21.84 -26.75
C ALA A 162 5.52 -22.60 -25.61
N VAL A 163 4.76 -23.02 -24.58
CA VAL A 163 5.29 -23.85 -23.49
C VAL A 163 5.69 -25.24 -23.99
N ALA A 164 4.84 -25.88 -24.80
CA ALA A 164 5.14 -27.19 -25.36
C ALA A 164 6.40 -27.16 -26.24
N ASN A 165 6.55 -26.14 -27.08
CA ASN A 165 7.71 -25.94 -27.94
C ASN A 165 8.99 -25.69 -27.14
N HIS A 166 8.88 -24.98 -26.02
CA HIS A 166 10.00 -24.76 -25.10
C HIS A 166 10.54 -26.07 -24.54
N PHE A 167 9.69 -26.89 -23.94
CA PHE A 167 10.13 -28.15 -23.37
C PHE A 167 10.57 -29.20 -24.41
N ARG A 168 10.12 -29.07 -25.67
CA ARG A 168 10.60 -29.89 -26.80
C ARG A 168 11.91 -29.39 -27.40
N GLY A 169 12.37 -28.21 -27.04
CA GLY A 169 13.57 -27.58 -27.62
C GLY A 169 13.37 -26.98 -29.01
N THR A 170 12.12 -26.88 -29.51
CA THR A 170 11.84 -26.28 -30.83
C THR A 170 11.76 -24.75 -30.77
N GLN A 171 11.51 -24.16 -29.60
CA GLN A 171 11.51 -22.72 -29.37
C GLN A 171 12.01 -22.40 -27.97
N VAL A 172 13.11 -21.66 -27.84
CA VAL A 172 13.57 -21.21 -26.51
C VAL A 172 12.84 -19.93 -26.11
N LEU A 173 12.22 -19.92 -24.93
CA LEU A 173 11.63 -18.73 -24.34
C LEU A 173 12.74 -18.00 -23.57
N SER A 174 12.92 -16.71 -23.84
CA SER A 174 13.84 -15.87 -23.09
C SER A 174 13.20 -15.42 -21.78
N ARG A 175 14.03 -15.29 -20.74
CA ARG A 175 13.63 -14.69 -19.46
C ARG A 175 13.06 -13.28 -19.70
N PRO A 176 11.91 -12.92 -19.11
CA PRO A 176 11.37 -11.57 -19.19
C PRO A 176 12.29 -10.55 -18.50
N GLU A 177 12.27 -9.32 -19.01
CA GLU A 177 13.00 -8.21 -18.41
C GLU A 177 12.19 -7.54 -17.31
N ALA A 178 12.84 -7.18 -16.21
CA ALA A 178 12.22 -6.44 -15.13
C ALA A 178 11.81 -5.05 -15.61
N GLY A 179 10.51 -4.73 -15.51
CA GLY A 179 9.96 -3.45 -15.91
C GLY A 179 9.73 -2.53 -14.71
N ILE A 180 10.20 -1.28 -14.81
CA ILE A 180 9.73 -0.17 -13.96
C ILE A 180 8.91 0.75 -14.84
N GLN A 181 7.67 0.98 -14.46
CA GLN A 181 6.91 2.09 -15.01
C GLN A 181 7.40 3.35 -14.32
N LEU A 182 8.29 4.09 -14.97
CA LEU A 182 8.61 5.45 -14.56
C LEU A 182 7.32 6.27 -14.70
N ALA A 183 6.71 6.63 -13.58
CA ALA A 183 5.47 7.40 -13.63
C ALA A 183 5.75 8.79 -14.24
N ALA A 184 4.83 9.28 -15.09
CA ALA A 184 4.94 10.56 -15.78
C ALA A 184 5.30 11.67 -14.79
N ARG A 185 6.35 12.45 -15.07
CA ARG A 185 6.93 13.49 -14.16
C ARG A 185 5.95 14.62 -13.78
N ASP A 186 4.71 14.56 -14.24
CA ASP A 186 3.68 15.58 -14.10
C ASP A 186 2.96 15.51 -12.74
N LEU A 187 3.71 15.39 -11.64
CA LEU A 187 3.12 15.64 -10.34
C LEU A 187 2.91 17.15 -10.17
N PRO A 188 1.83 17.57 -9.50
CA PRO A 188 1.62 18.99 -9.22
C PRO A 188 2.78 19.57 -8.40
N ASP A 189 3.16 20.82 -8.70
CA ASP A 189 4.25 21.51 -8.02
C ASP A 189 3.70 22.33 -6.84
N LEU A 190 4.45 22.38 -5.73
CA LEU A 190 4.20 23.30 -4.62
C LEU A 190 4.32 24.76 -5.04
N ALA A 191 5.11 25.05 -6.08
CA ALA A 191 5.25 26.39 -6.63
C ALA A 191 3.93 26.97 -7.14
N ASP A 192 2.98 26.11 -7.55
CA ASP A 192 1.67 26.52 -8.03
C ASP A 192 0.75 27.06 -6.92
N ILE A 193 1.06 26.76 -5.66
CA ILE A 193 0.26 27.23 -4.52
C ILE A 193 0.68 28.66 -4.18
N LYS A 194 -0.27 29.57 -4.32
CA LYS A 194 -0.10 30.97 -3.94
C LYS A 194 -0.35 31.17 -2.44
N GLY A 195 0.63 31.75 -1.76
CA GLY A 195 0.60 31.95 -0.31
C GLY A 195 0.66 30.64 0.49
N GLN A 196 0.08 30.66 1.69
CA GLN A 196 -0.01 29.50 2.61
C GLN A 196 1.35 28.92 3.04
N GLU A 197 2.33 29.78 3.28
CA GLU A 197 3.69 29.36 3.65
C GLU A 197 3.74 28.49 4.91
N SER A 198 2.86 28.75 5.89
CA SER A 198 2.73 27.90 7.08
C SER A 198 2.25 26.48 6.75
N ALA A 199 1.33 26.33 5.79
CA ALA A 199 0.81 25.03 5.37
C ALA A 199 1.82 24.27 4.50
N LYS A 200 2.55 24.96 3.62
CA LYS A 200 3.67 24.39 2.88
C LYS A 200 4.79 23.89 3.81
N ARG A 201 5.15 24.70 4.81
CA ARG A 201 6.12 24.31 5.84
C ARG A 201 5.64 23.07 6.61
N ALA A 202 4.38 23.02 7.01
CA ALA A 202 3.82 21.85 7.69
C ALA A 202 3.81 20.59 6.82
N LEU A 203 3.54 20.71 5.51
CA LEU A 203 3.68 19.59 4.56
C LEU A 203 5.13 19.09 4.46
N GLU A 204 6.11 20.01 4.40
CA GLU A 204 7.53 19.66 4.40
C GLU A 204 7.91 18.88 5.67
N VAL A 205 7.49 19.36 6.84
CA VAL A 205 7.74 18.69 8.13
C VAL A 205 7.06 17.32 8.16
N ALA A 206 5.81 17.23 7.68
CA ALA A 206 5.08 15.98 7.57
C ALA A 206 5.81 14.98 6.67
N ALA A 207 6.26 15.40 5.48
CA ALA A 207 6.99 14.57 4.54
C ALA A 207 8.33 14.07 5.11
N ALA A 208 9.08 14.96 5.78
CA ALA A 208 10.38 14.67 6.35
C ALA A 208 10.32 13.65 7.49
N GLY A 209 9.34 13.76 8.39
CA GLY A 209 9.22 12.87 9.54
C GLY A 209 8.29 11.67 9.34
N GLY A 210 7.48 11.66 8.27
CA GLY A 210 6.38 10.71 8.11
C GLY A 210 5.24 10.96 9.10
N HIS A 211 5.03 12.22 9.51
CA HIS A 211 4.03 12.60 10.50
C HIS A 211 2.63 12.67 9.88
N ASN A 212 1.63 12.28 10.67
CA ASN A 212 0.23 12.41 10.28
C ASN A 212 -0.21 13.88 10.39
N LEU A 213 -0.94 14.37 9.38
CA LEU A 213 -1.31 15.78 9.25
C LEU A 213 -2.83 15.95 9.16
N LEU A 214 -3.37 16.92 9.89
CA LEU A 214 -4.75 17.38 9.77
C LEU A 214 -4.78 18.87 9.41
N MET A 215 -5.48 19.17 8.32
CA MET A 215 -5.70 20.52 7.83
C MET A 215 -7.15 20.93 8.13
N VAL A 216 -7.32 22.01 8.87
CA VAL A 216 -8.65 22.58 9.17
C VAL A 216 -8.77 23.94 8.53
N GLY A 217 -9.80 24.16 7.74
CA GLY A 217 -9.98 25.45 7.07
C GLY A 217 -11.26 25.54 6.28
N PRO A 218 -11.67 26.74 5.86
CA PRO A 218 -12.89 26.95 5.10
C PRO A 218 -12.85 26.28 3.71
N PRO A 219 -14.01 26.12 3.04
CA PRO A 219 -14.05 25.68 1.65
C PRO A 219 -13.23 26.63 0.78
N GLY A 220 -12.57 26.09 -0.25
CA GLY A 220 -11.75 26.90 -1.16
C GLY A 220 -10.37 27.30 -0.63
N SER A 221 -9.98 26.93 0.60
CA SER A 221 -8.64 27.20 1.12
C SER A 221 -7.51 26.33 0.54
N GLY A 222 -7.81 25.45 -0.42
CA GLY A 222 -6.79 24.65 -1.11
C GLY A 222 -6.26 23.44 -0.33
N LYS A 223 -6.97 22.94 0.69
CA LYS A 223 -6.57 21.76 1.48
C LYS A 223 -6.30 20.51 0.63
N SER A 224 -7.21 20.16 -0.27
CA SER A 224 -7.06 19.00 -1.16
C SER A 224 -5.95 19.25 -2.19
N MET A 225 -5.77 20.50 -2.62
CA MET A 225 -4.69 20.93 -3.52
C MET A 225 -3.31 20.75 -2.86
N LEU A 226 -3.18 21.12 -1.57
CA LEU A 226 -1.99 20.88 -0.75
C LEU A 226 -1.70 19.39 -0.60
N ALA A 227 -2.69 18.57 -0.24
CA ALA A 227 -2.51 17.13 -0.04
C ALA A 227 -2.00 16.40 -1.29
N GLN A 228 -2.54 16.74 -2.47
CA GLN A 228 -2.14 16.14 -3.75
C GLN A 228 -0.68 16.43 -4.15
N ARG A 229 -0.04 17.42 -3.53
CA ARG A 229 1.38 17.77 -3.75
C ARG A 229 2.33 17.06 -2.78
N LEU A 230 1.81 16.41 -1.74
CA LEU A 230 2.67 15.66 -0.82
C LEU A 230 3.50 14.57 -1.53
N PRO A 231 2.95 13.80 -2.50
CA PRO A 231 3.76 12.84 -3.27
C PRO A 231 4.92 13.47 -4.06
N SER A 232 4.85 14.75 -4.44
CA SER A 232 5.93 15.41 -5.19
C SER A 232 7.12 15.83 -4.34
N ILE A 233 6.97 15.81 -3.01
CA ILE A 233 8.05 16.13 -2.06
C ILE A 233 8.54 14.91 -1.26
N LEU A 234 7.87 13.77 -1.35
CA LEU A 234 8.29 12.56 -0.69
C LEU A 234 9.50 11.92 -1.40
N PRO A 235 10.45 11.32 -0.65
CA PRO A 235 11.57 10.61 -1.26
C PRO A 235 11.07 9.33 -1.96
N PRO A 236 11.81 8.83 -2.96
CA PRO A 236 11.47 7.57 -3.63
C PRO A 236 11.41 6.38 -2.66
N LEU A 237 10.75 5.30 -3.09
CA LEU A 237 10.70 4.05 -2.34
C LEU A 237 12.09 3.41 -2.28
N ALA A 238 12.50 2.93 -1.11
CA ALA A 238 13.66 2.04 -1.02
C ALA A 238 13.34 0.69 -1.70
N PRO A 239 14.34 -0.08 -2.16
CA PRO A 239 14.09 -1.34 -2.87
C PRO A 239 13.18 -2.34 -2.12
N LYS A 240 13.32 -2.43 -0.79
CA LYS A 240 12.43 -3.26 0.05
C LYS A 240 10.99 -2.74 0.08
N GLU A 241 10.83 -1.43 0.26
CA GLU A 241 9.50 -0.77 0.26
C GLU A 241 8.82 -0.93 -1.10
N LEU A 242 9.58 -0.82 -2.20
CA LEU A 242 9.09 -1.02 -3.56
C LEU A 242 8.52 -2.42 -3.76
N LEU A 243 9.23 -3.45 -3.30
CA LEU A 243 8.76 -4.84 -3.36
C LEU A 243 7.50 -5.04 -2.53
N GLU A 244 7.45 -4.51 -1.30
CA GLU A 244 6.26 -4.61 -0.43
C GLU A 244 5.02 -3.98 -1.07
N VAL A 245 5.13 -2.75 -1.58
CA VAL A 245 4.05 -2.06 -2.29
C VAL A 245 3.62 -2.85 -3.54
N SER A 246 4.59 -3.38 -4.28
CA SER A 246 4.32 -4.12 -5.52
C SER A 246 3.66 -5.47 -5.26
N MET A 247 3.99 -6.15 -4.16
CA MET A 247 3.30 -7.39 -3.77
C MET A 247 1.81 -7.14 -3.51
N ILE A 248 1.48 -6.06 -2.80
CA ILE A 248 0.07 -5.70 -2.53
C ILE A 248 -0.64 -5.36 -3.85
N ALA A 249 -0.02 -4.55 -4.71
CA ALA A 249 -0.60 -4.16 -6.00
C ALA A 249 -0.78 -5.37 -6.95
N SER A 250 0.16 -6.33 -6.94
CA SER A 250 0.07 -7.58 -7.72
C SER A 250 -1.12 -8.43 -7.27
N VAL A 251 -1.31 -8.60 -5.96
CA VAL A 251 -2.47 -9.34 -5.39
C VAL A 251 -3.79 -8.61 -5.65
N ALA A 252 -3.77 -7.27 -5.62
CA ALA A 252 -4.92 -6.44 -5.96
C ALA A 252 -5.26 -6.47 -7.46
N GLY A 253 -4.32 -6.88 -8.32
CA GLY A 253 -4.45 -6.85 -9.78
C GLY A 253 -4.34 -5.45 -10.38
N GLU A 254 -3.65 -4.52 -9.70
CA GLU A 254 -3.53 -3.11 -10.12
C GLU A 254 -2.21 -2.81 -10.87
N LEU A 255 -1.30 -3.79 -11.01
CA LEU A 255 -0.06 -3.60 -11.77
C LEU A 255 -0.35 -3.56 -13.28
N GLY A 256 -0.33 -2.36 -13.86
CA GLY A 256 -0.46 -2.15 -15.30
C GLY A 256 0.72 -2.79 -16.05
N GLU A 257 0.41 -3.71 -16.97
CA GLU A 257 1.41 -4.47 -17.76
C GLU A 257 2.49 -5.19 -16.93
N GLY A 258 2.21 -5.49 -15.65
CA GLY A 258 3.17 -6.12 -14.74
C GLY A 258 4.38 -5.22 -14.41
N LYS A 259 4.29 -3.90 -14.61
CA LYS A 259 5.39 -2.98 -14.32
C LYS A 259 5.25 -2.43 -12.90
N LEU A 260 6.35 -2.48 -12.14
CA LEU A 260 6.40 -1.90 -10.81
C LEU A 260 6.42 -0.37 -10.90
N THR A 261 5.79 0.30 -9.94
CA THR A 261 5.75 1.77 -9.88
C THR A 261 6.75 2.25 -8.84
N ASP A 262 7.65 3.16 -9.21
CA ASP A 262 8.70 3.72 -8.34
C ASP A 262 8.19 4.78 -7.35
N ARG A 263 6.93 5.19 -7.47
CA ARG A 263 6.27 6.19 -6.63
C ARG A 263 5.62 5.59 -5.40
N ARG A 264 5.66 6.37 -4.32
CA ARG A 264 4.83 6.13 -3.13
C ARG A 264 3.34 6.22 -3.51
N PRO A 265 2.52 5.22 -3.16
CA PRO A 265 1.08 5.26 -3.43
C PRO A 265 0.42 6.49 -2.80
N PHE A 266 -0.56 7.07 -3.50
CA PHE A 266 -1.44 8.10 -2.96
C PHE A 266 -2.89 7.64 -3.15
N ARG A 267 -3.61 7.41 -2.06
CA ARG A 267 -5.01 6.99 -2.08
C ARG A 267 -5.88 8.09 -1.49
N ALA A 268 -6.96 8.43 -2.19
CA ALA A 268 -7.91 9.45 -1.78
C ALA A 268 -9.34 8.89 -1.89
N PRO A 269 -9.73 7.96 -1.00
CA PRO A 269 -11.08 7.39 -1.03
C PRO A 269 -12.14 8.45 -0.74
N HIS A 270 -13.28 8.33 -1.39
CA HIS A 270 -14.44 9.17 -1.11
C HIS A 270 -15.00 8.84 0.28
N HIS A 271 -15.59 9.82 0.99
CA HIS A 271 -16.11 9.64 2.35
C HIS A 271 -17.24 8.61 2.47
N SER A 272 -17.85 8.22 1.34
CA SER A 272 -18.82 7.11 1.24
C SER A 272 -18.18 5.72 1.25
N ALA A 273 -16.86 5.62 1.33
CA ALA A 273 -16.15 4.35 1.39
C ALA A 273 -16.56 3.55 2.62
N SER A 274 -17.01 2.30 2.38
CA SER A 274 -17.36 1.38 3.45
C SER A 274 -16.14 0.95 4.25
N MET A 275 -16.34 0.42 5.46
CA MET A 275 -15.26 -0.17 6.25
C MET A 275 -14.51 -1.27 5.48
N ALA A 276 -15.23 -2.08 4.70
CA ALA A 276 -14.64 -3.13 3.87
C ALA A 276 -13.78 -2.58 2.71
N ALA A 277 -14.10 -1.41 2.15
CA ALA A 277 -13.27 -0.75 1.16
C ALA A 277 -12.01 -0.16 1.79
N MET A 278 -12.13 0.44 2.98
CA MET A 278 -11.03 1.09 3.67
C MET A 278 -10.00 0.10 4.22
N VAL A 279 -10.44 -0.83 5.05
CA VAL A 279 -9.58 -1.79 5.77
C VAL A 279 -9.30 -3.02 4.91
N GLY A 280 -10.21 -3.33 3.99
CA GLY A 280 -10.19 -4.54 3.20
C GLY A 280 -11.24 -5.53 3.67
N GLY A 281 -11.54 -6.52 2.81
CA GLY A 281 -12.56 -7.52 3.09
C GLY A 281 -13.18 -8.13 1.85
N GLY A 282 -14.48 -8.42 1.94
CA GLY A 282 -15.21 -9.20 0.94
C GLY A 282 -14.99 -10.71 1.08
N LEU A 283 -15.58 -11.48 0.16
CA LEU A 283 -15.49 -12.94 0.13
C LEU A 283 -14.03 -13.43 0.05
N ARG A 284 -13.18 -12.69 -0.68
CA ARG A 284 -11.78 -13.04 -0.98
C ARG A 284 -10.75 -12.32 -0.10
N ALA A 285 -11.17 -11.69 1.00
CA ALA A 285 -10.30 -10.93 1.90
C ALA A 285 -9.27 -10.03 1.18
N ARG A 286 -9.72 -9.23 0.21
CA ARG A 286 -8.85 -8.36 -0.59
C ARG A 286 -8.28 -7.20 0.25
N PRO A 287 -7.10 -6.68 -0.10
CA PRO A 287 -6.56 -5.48 0.56
C PRO A 287 -7.51 -4.29 0.36
N GLY A 288 -7.62 -3.45 1.39
CA GLY A 288 -8.35 -2.17 1.32
C GLY A 288 -7.45 -0.99 0.98
N GLU A 289 -8.05 0.20 0.91
CA GLU A 289 -7.36 1.48 0.65
C GLU A 289 -6.15 1.73 1.55
N VAL A 290 -6.21 1.29 2.82
CA VAL A 290 -5.11 1.45 3.78
C VAL A 290 -3.90 0.60 3.37
N SER A 291 -4.10 -0.67 3.00
CA SER A 291 -3.02 -1.53 2.52
C SER A 291 -2.53 -1.11 1.13
N LEU A 292 -3.42 -0.64 0.27
CA LEU A 292 -3.06 -0.10 -1.04
C LEU A 292 -2.27 1.22 -0.94
N ALA A 293 -2.35 1.92 0.19
CA ALA A 293 -1.58 3.11 0.51
C ALA A 293 -0.26 2.80 1.26
N HIS A 294 0.13 1.54 1.40
CA HIS A 294 1.32 1.14 2.16
C HIS A 294 2.60 1.86 1.67
N HIS A 295 3.44 2.31 2.61
CA HIS A 295 4.60 3.19 2.41
C HIS A 295 4.29 4.51 1.68
N GLY A 296 3.02 4.85 1.54
CA GLY A 296 2.54 6.02 0.86
C GLY A 296 1.62 6.86 1.73
N VAL A 297 0.69 7.56 1.08
CA VAL A 297 -0.19 8.54 1.69
C VAL A 297 -1.64 8.10 1.54
N LEU A 298 -2.36 8.07 2.65
CA LEU A 298 -3.81 7.98 2.68
C LEU A 298 -4.38 9.38 2.93
N PHE A 299 -5.05 9.96 1.95
CA PHE A 299 -5.70 11.26 2.04
C PHE A 299 -7.20 11.11 2.32
N LEU A 300 -7.67 11.67 3.43
CA LEU A 300 -9.09 11.72 3.79
C LEU A 300 -9.59 13.16 3.73
N ASP A 301 -10.32 13.49 2.67
CA ASP A 301 -11.00 14.78 2.58
C ASP A 301 -12.32 14.74 3.36
N GLU A 302 -12.72 15.89 3.90
CA GLU A 302 -13.93 16.00 4.74
C GLU A 302 -13.98 14.96 5.87
N LEU A 303 -12.89 14.82 6.63
CA LEU A 303 -12.68 13.75 7.62
C LEU A 303 -13.91 13.43 8.51
N PRO A 304 -14.64 14.40 9.08
CA PRO A 304 -15.84 14.12 9.87
C PRO A 304 -16.99 13.47 9.09
N GLU A 305 -17.04 13.58 7.76
CA GLU A 305 -18.13 13.01 6.95
C GLU A 305 -18.05 11.50 6.81
N PHE A 306 -16.88 10.89 7.03
CA PHE A 306 -16.75 9.45 7.18
C PHE A 306 -17.58 8.94 8.36
N THR A 307 -17.96 7.66 8.30
CA THR A 307 -18.64 7.03 9.43
C THR A 307 -17.65 6.83 10.59
N PRO A 308 -18.08 6.99 11.86
CA PRO A 308 -17.20 6.77 13.01
C PRO A 308 -16.57 5.37 13.02
N GLN A 309 -17.33 4.36 12.59
CA GLN A 309 -16.85 2.98 12.48
C GLN A 309 -15.69 2.84 11.50
N THR A 310 -15.76 3.51 10.35
CA THR A 310 -14.68 3.52 9.36
C THR A 310 -13.43 4.20 9.93
N LEU A 311 -13.58 5.34 10.61
CA LEU A 311 -12.45 6.05 11.22
C LEU A 311 -11.80 5.25 12.35
N ASP A 312 -12.62 4.66 13.23
CA ASP A 312 -12.10 3.87 14.35
C ASP A 312 -11.36 2.61 13.91
N ALA A 313 -11.68 2.08 12.72
CA ALA A 313 -10.97 0.95 12.13
C ALA A 313 -9.57 1.32 11.61
N LEU A 314 -9.28 2.60 11.36
CA LEU A 314 -7.94 3.08 11.00
C LEU A 314 -6.97 3.12 12.19
N ARG A 315 -7.47 3.02 13.43
CA ARG A 315 -6.64 3.12 14.63
C ARG A 315 -5.53 2.07 14.68
N GLN A 316 -5.85 0.84 14.31
CA GLN A 316 -4.88 -0.27 14.32
C GLN A 316 -3.81 -0.08 13.24
N PRO A 317 -4.14 0.14 11.95
CA PRO A 317 -3.14 0.45 10.93
C PRO A 317 -2.22 1.62 11.27
N LEU A 318 -2.74 2.68 11.90
CA LEU A 318 -1.94 3.84 12.31
C LEU A 318 -1.00 3.57 13.50
N GLU A 319 -1.22 2.48 14.25
CA GLU A 319 -0.39 2.12 15.40
C GLU A 319 0.61 1.00 15.07
N THR A 320 0.12 -0.10 14.49
CA THR A 320 0.95 -1.28 14.21
C THR A 320 1.56 -1.24 12.81
N GLY A 321 0.99 -0.46 11.90
CA GLY A 321 1.38 -0.46 10.50
C GLY A 321 0.92 -1.71 9.75
N ASP A 322 -0.03 -2.46 10.30
CA ASP A 322 -0.58 -3.69 9.72
C ASP A 322 -2.12 -3.69 9.84
N CYS A 323 -2.77 -4.33 8.87
CA CYS A 323 -4.21 -4.48 8.81
C CYS A 323 -4.59 -5.96 8.85
N MET A 324 -5.27 -6.40 9.91
CA MET A 324 -5.74 -7.78 10.04
C MET A 324 -7.21 -7.88 9.62
N ILE A 325 -7.46 -8.70 8.60
CA ILE A 325 -8.79 -9.02 8.11
C ILE A 325 -9.16 -10.40 8.65
N ALA A 326 -10.10 -10.44 9.59
CA ALA A 326 -10.68 -11.65 10.12
C ALA A 326 -12.15 -11.78 9.67
N ARG A 327 -12.47 -12.88 8.99
CA ARG A 327 -13.83 -13.28 8.58
C ARG A 327 -14.00 -14.78 8.81
N ALA A 328 -15.24 -15.27 8.75
CA ALA A 328 -15.64 -16.63 9.15
C ALA A 328 -14.70 -17.75 8.67
N ASN A 329 -14.11 -17.63 7.47
CA ASN A 329 -13.22 -18.65 6.89
C ASN A 329 -11.81 -18.15 6.53
N HIS A 330 -11.47 -16.89 6.83
CA HIS A 330 -10.20 -16.29 6.38
C HIS A 330 -9.60 -15.38 7.45
N ARG A 331 -8.30 -15.57 7.72
CA ARG A 331 -7.48 -14.67 8.51
C ARG A 331 -6.26 -14.28 7.67
N VAL A 332 -6.21 -13.01 7.30
CA VAL A 332 -5.16 -12.46 6.45
C VAL A 332 -4.66 -11.16 7.06
N THR A 333 -3.35 -10.96 7.05
CA THR A 333 -2.72 -9.71 7.47
C THR A 333 -2.07 -9.07 6.26
N TYR A 334 -2.38 -7.80 6.02
CA TYR A 334 -1.72 -6.99 5.01
C TYR A 334 -0.91 -5.89 5.68
N PRO A 335 0.31 -5.60 5.20
CA PRO A 335 1.05 -4.45 5.69
C PRO A 335 0.34 -3.16 5.27
N ALA A 336 0.39 -2.16 6.15
CA ALA A 336 -0.47 -0.98 6.11
C ALA A 336 0.20 0.25 6.78
N ARG A 337 1.53 0.35 6.72
CA ARG A 337 2.30 1.54 7.14
C ARG A 337 1.97 2.74 6.24
N ILE A 338 1.00 3.54 6.64
CA ILE A 338 0.53 4.71 5.89
C ILE A 338 0.93 6.01 6.59
N GLN A 339 1.12 7.06 5.80
CA GLN A 339 1.06 8.42 6.31
C GLN A 339 -0.37 8.95 6.11
N LEU A 340 -1.07 9.28 7.21
CA LEU A 340 -2.41 9.85 7.14
C LEU A 340 -2.33 11.36 6.94
N VAL A 341 -2.96 11.83 5.87
CA VAL A 341 -3.24 13.25 5.66
C VAL A 341 -4.75 13.42 5.64
N ALA A 342 -5.27 14.30 6.47
CA ALA A 342 -6.69 14.56 6.56
C ALA A 342 -6.98 16.05 6.36
N ALA A 343 -8.12 16.35 5.77
CA ALA A 343 -8.65 17.70 5.66
C ALA A 343 -10.07 17.73 6.22
N MET A 344 -10.43 18.82 6.88
CA MET A 344 -11.81 19.06 7.29
C MET A 344 -12.15 20.53 7.32
N ASN A 345 -13.45 20.81 7.31
CA ASN A 345 -13.97 22.13 7.57
C ASN A 345 -14.05 22.38 9.09
N PRO A 346 -14.02 23.64 9.56
CA PRO A 346 -14.15 23.93 10.98
C PRO A 346 -15.56 23.61 11.53
N CYS A 347 -16.60 23.75 10.69
CA CYS A 347 -18.00 23.42 10.96
C CYS A 347 -18.62 22.80 9.70
N ARG A 348 -19.83 22.22 9.82
CA ARG A 348 -20.66 21.83 8.66
C ARG A 348 -20.99 23.01 7.72
N CYS A 349 -20.95 24.24 8.23
CA CYS A 349 -21.13 25.47 7.46
C CYS A 349 -19.90 25.93 6.66
N GLY A 350 -18.73 25.32 6.87
CA GLY A 350 -17.46 25.75 6.27
C GLY A 350 -16.79 26.97 6.91
N MET A 351 -17.55 27.95 7.41
CA MET A 351 -17.03 29.31 7.68
C MET A 351 -16.86 29.67 9.17
N SER A 352 -16.95 28.71 10.09
CA SER A 352 -16.77 28.98 11.53
C SER A 352 -15.33 29.40 11.83
N GLY A 353 -15.16 30.52 12.55
CA GLY A 353 -13.84 31.09 12.89
C GLY A 353 -13.30 32.11 11.89
N GLU A 354 -13.95 32.29 10.74
CA GLU A 354 -13.60 33.34 9.78
C GLU A 354 -13.90 34.75 10.35
N PRO A 355 -12.96 35.70 10.26
CA PRO A 355 -13.19 37.08 10.69
C PRO A 355 -14.42 37.68 10.01
N GLY A 356 -15.42 38.08 10.80
CA GLY A 356 -16.66 38.68 10.30
C GLY A 356 -17.78 37.70 9.94
N TYR A 357 -17.57 36.39 10.04
CA TYR A 357 -18.63 35.39 9.85
C TYR A 357 -19.09 34.78 11.18
N ARG A 358 -20.40 34.70 11.38
CA ARG A 358 -21.01 33.95 12.49
C ARG A 358 -21.86 32.81 11.93
N CYS A 359 -21.61 31.59 12.40
CA CYS A 359 -22.44 30.45 12.03
C CYS A 359 -23.87 30.64 12.54
N LEU A 360 -24.86 30.50 11.67
CA LEU A 360 -26.29 30.56 12.02
C LEU A 360 -26.69 29.52 13.09
N ARG A 361 -25.96 28.40 13.15
CA ARG A 361 -26.19 27.31 14.12
C ARG A 361 -25.37 27.47 15.41
N GLY A 362 -24.61 28.55 15.56
CA GLY A 362 -23.77 28.84 16.72
C GLY A 362 -22.63 27.85 16.94
N ASP A 363 -21.99 27.92 18.11
CA ASP A 363 -20.82 27.11 18.46
C ASP A 363 -21.14 25.61 18.56
N ARG A 364 -22.39 25.24 18.87
CA ARG A 364 -22.84 23.85 18.92
C ARG A 364 -22.62 23.11 17.60
N CYS A 365 -22.78 23.79 16.46
CA CYS A 365 -22.54 23.19 15.15
C CYS A 365 -21.08 22.79 14.94
N ARG A 366 -20.14 23.53 15.53
CA ARG A 366 -18.72 23.19 15.49
C ARG A 366 -18.46 21.97 16.38
N THR A 367 -18.92 22.03 17.63
CA THR A 367 -18.71 20.96 18.60
C THR A 367 -19.29 19.63 18.12
N GLU A 368 -20.52 19.61 17.61
CA GLU A 368 -21.16 18.39 17.08
C GLU A 368 -20.44 17.84 15.83
N TYR A 369 -20.00 18.73 14.94
CA TYR A 369 -19.30 18.31 13.72
C TYR A 369 -17.94 17.69 14.04
N GLN A 370 -17.17 18.31 14.94
CA GLN A 370 -15.86 17.82 15.35
C GLN A 370 -15.96 16.57 16.26
N ALA A 371 -17.02 16.45 17.06
CA ALA A 371 -17.26 15.30 17.92
C ALA A 371 -17.48 13.98 17.15
N ARG A 372 -17.70 14.02 15.82
CA ARG A 372 -17.71 12.83 14.97
C ARG A 372 -16.35 12.13 14.90
N ILE A 373 -15.27 12.84 15.22
CA ILE A 373 -13.92 12.28 15.29
C ILE A 373 -13.61 11.92 16.74
N SER A 374 -13.27 10.66 17.00
CA SER A 374 -12.93 10.21 18.34
C SER A 374 -11.62 10.85 18.84
N GLY A 375 -11.56 11.20 20.13
CA GLY A 375 -10.33 11.70 20.77
C GLY A 375 -9.12 10.80 20.52
N PRO A 376 -9.23 9.45 20.66
CA PRO A 376 -8.16 8.53 20.29
C PRO A 376 -7.70 8.64 18.83
N MET A 377 -8.60 8.93 17.87
CA MET A 377 -8.21 9.13 16.47
C MET A 377 -7.46 10.46 16.29
N LEU A 378 -7.94 11.54 16.89
CA LEU A 378 -7.25 12.84 16.87
C LEU A 378 -5.86 12.72 17.50
N ASP A 379 -5.73 11.99 18.60
CA ASP A 379 -4.47 11.71 19.27
C ASP A 379 -3.48 10.93 18.41
N ARG A 380 -3.91 10.37 17.25
CA ARG A 380 -3.03 9.70 16.29
C ARG A 380 -2.50 10.63 15.19
N ILE A 381 -2.93 11.89 15.17
CA ILE A 381 -2.49 12.93 14.24
C ILE A 381 -1.45 13.81 14.91
N ASP A 382 -0.26 13.91 14.33
CA ASP A 382 0.91 14.58 14.93
C ASP A 382 0.86 16.10 14.72
N LEU A 383 0.47 16.53 13.52
CA LEU A 383 0.43 17.92 13.09
C LEU A 383 -1.01 18.33 12.83
N ARG A 384 -1.46 19.43 13.45
CA ARG A 384 -2.78 20.01 13.21
C ARG A 384 -2.64 21.47 12.84
N ILE A 385 -2.99 21.81 11.61
CA ILE A 385 -2.80 23.16 11.09
C ILE A 385 -4.11 23.78 10.67
N GLU A 386 -4.19 25.09 10.86
CA GLU A 386 -5.24 25.91 10.28
C GLU A 386 -4.78 26.39 8.89
N VAL A 387 -5.63 26.20 7.89
CA VAL A 387 -5.39 26.63 6.51
C VAL A 387 -6.41 27.73 6.20
N PRO A 388 -6.07 29.02 6.39
CA PRO A 388 -6.99 30.12 6.20
C PRO A 388 -7.43 30.26 4.74
N ALA A 389 -8.54 30.95 4.50
CA ALA A 389 -8.93 31.32 3.14
C ALA A 389 -7.82 32.13 2.46
N VAL A 390 -7.58 31.87 1.17
CA VAL A 390 -6.60 32.63 0.39
C VAL A 390 -7.15 34.01 0.11
N SER A 391 -6.42 35.06 0.50
CA SER A 391 -6.85 36.43 0.24
C SER A 391 -6.69 36.78 -1.24
N ALA A 392 -7.52 37.69 -1.76
CA ALA A 392 -7.35 38.19 -3.13
C ALA A 392 -5.97 38.83 -3.35
N SER A 393 -5.39 39.45 -2.32
CA SER A 393 -4.02 39.97 -2.35
C SER A 393 -2.95 38.89 -2.56
N ASP A 394 -3.12 37.71 -1.96
CA ASP A 394 -2.17 36.60 -2.13
C ASP A 394 -2.24 36.00 -3.54
N LEU A 395 -3.41 36.08 -4.19
CA LEU A 395 -3.57 35.60 -5.57
C LEU A 395 -2.92 36.52 -6.61
N ILE A 396 -2.87 37.82 -6.32
CA ILE A 396 -2.41 38.86 -7.26
C ILE A 396 -0.90 39.13 -7.13
N ARG A 397 -0.33 39.00 -5.92
CA ARG A 397 1.09 39.31 -5.69
C ARG A 397 1.99 38.32 -6.43
N PRO A 398 3.00 38.79 -7.20
CA PRO A 398 4.04 37.92 -7.71
C PRO A 398 4.85 37.37 -6.52
N HIS A 399 4.90 36.04 -6.41
CA HIS A 399 5.55 35.35 -5.30
C HIS A 399 6.66 34.44 -5.82
N LYS A 400 7.82 34.45 -5.14
CA LYS A 400 8.84 33.40 -5.33
C LYS A 400 8.41 32.18 -4.53
N ALA A 401 7.66 31.29 -5.14
CA ALA A 401 7.32 30.01 -4.53
C ALA A 401 8.48 29.02 -4.71
N GLU A 402 8.82 28.28 -3.65
CA GLU A 402 9.78 27.18 -3.75
C GLU A 402 9.17 26.03 -4.56
N THR A 403 9.98 25.40 -5.42
CA THR A 403 9.54 24.24 -6.19
C THR A 403 9.50 22.99 -5.33
N SER A 404 8.61 22.05 -5.67
CA SER A 404 8.56 20.73 -5.05
C SER A 404 9.91 20.03 -5.09
N ALA A 405 10.69 20.20 -6.17
CA ALA A 405 12.02 19.62 -6.28
C ALA A 405 13.00 20.13 -5.21
N ALA A 406 12.98 21.44 -4.89
CA ALA A 406 13.83 22.02 -3.86
C ALA A 406 13.45 21.49 -2.47
N VAL A 407 12.14 21.45 -2.17
CA VAL A 407 11.61 20.90 -0.91
C VAL A 407 11.92 19.40 -0.79
N ALA A 408 11.71 18.63 -1.87
CA ALA A 408 12.00 17.20 -1.93
C ALA A 408 13.46 16.88 -1.58
N GLN A 409 14.41 17.71 -2.02
CA GLN A 409 15.81 17.53 -1.66
C GLN A 409 16.08 17.72 -0.16
N ARG A 410 15.42 18.69 0.48
CA ARG A 410 15.53 18.89 1.94
C ARG A 410 14.90 17.73 2.71
N VAL A 411 13.71 17.31 2.29
CA VAL A 411 13.01 16.13 2.84
C VAL A 411 13.86 14.87 2.71
N ALA A 412 14.47 14.63 1.54
CA ALA A 412 15.30 13.45 1.29
C ALA A 412 16.58 13.43 2.16
N ARG A 413 17.20 14.59 2.40
CA ARG A 413 18.34 14.73 3.32
C ARG A 413 17.93 14.40 4.75
N ALA A 414 16.84 14.99 5.25
CA ALA A 414 16.34 14.72 6.59
C ALA A 414 15.97 13.23 6.77
N ARG A 415 15.29 12.62 5.79
CA ARG A 415 14.97 11.18 5.78
C ARG A 415 16.21 10.28 5.81
N THR A 416 17.27 10.68 5.11
CA THR A 416 18.54 9.93 5.11
C THR A 416 19.21 10.00 6.47
N MET A 417 19.28 11.17 7.09
CA MET A 417 19.82 11.34 8.45
C MET A 417 19.03 10.53 9.50
N GLN A 418 17.69 10.50 9.39
CA GLN A 418 16.84 9.70 10.26
C GLN A 418 17.10 8.20 10.08
N ARG A 419 17.13 7.72 8.83
CA ARG A 419 17.37 6.31 8.52
C ARG A 419 18.73 5.85 9.06
N GLU A 420 19.81 6.57 8.75
CA GLU A 420 21.15 6.21 9.23
C GLU A 420 21.23 6.16 10.76
N ARG A 421 20.61 7.12 11.44
CA ARG A 421 20.55 7.17 12.91
C ARG A 421 19.79 5.97 13.48
N LEU A 422 18.62 5.66 12.93
CA LEU A 422 17.74 4.60 13.42
C LEU A 422 18.28 3.20 13.10
N GLU A 423 18.98 3.04 11.97
CA GLU A 423 19.71 1.83 11.60
C GLU A 423 20.86 1.56 12.58
N ARG A 424 21.67 2.59 12.94
CA ARG A 424 22.73 2.45 13.96
C ARG A 424 22.19 2.05 15.33
N LEU A 425 20.96 2.45 15.65
CA LEU A 425 20.27 2.10 16.90
C LEU A 425 19.49 0.78 16.82
N GLY A 426 19.41 0.13 15.66
CA GLY A 426 18.78 -1.18 15.48
C GLY A 426 17.26 -1.20 15.68
N THR A 427 16.56 -0.07 15.49
CA THR A 427 15.16 0.08 15.91
C THR A 427 14.12 -0.42 14.90
N GLY A 428 14.53 -0.78 13.68
CA GLY A 428 13.65 -1.21 12.59
C GLY A 428 12.74 -0.10 12.02
N ALA A 429 12.70 1.09 12.65
CA ALA A 429 11.97 2.25 12.18
C ALA A 429 12.79 3.01 11.12
N THR A 430 12.10 3.59 10.12
CA THR A 430 12.73 4.36 9.04
C THR A 430 12.57 5.86 9.18
N THR A 431 11.66 6.32 10.05
CA THR A 431 11.37 7.74 10.27
C THR A 431 11.15 8.06 11.76
N ASN A 432 11.27 9.34 12.10
CA ASN A 432 11.03 9.83 13.46
C ASN A 432 9.59 9.58 13.95
N ALA A 433 8.58 9.64 13.07
CA ALA A 433 7.19 9.37 13.43
C ALA A 433 6.98 7.95 13.96
N HIS A 434 7.66 6.96 13.37
CA HIS A 434 7.59 5.55 13.78
C HIS A 434 8.56 5.17 14.90
N CYS A 435 9.35 6.12 15.40
CA CYS A 435 10.32 5.86 16.46
C CYS A 435 9.62 5.47 17.78
N PRO A 436 10.07 4.42 18.48
CA PRO A 436 9.55 4.07 19.81
C PRO A 436 9.79 5.18 20.84
N PRO A 437 8.91 5.32 21.86
CA PRO A 437 9.05 6.34 22.90
C PRO A 437 10.39 6.35 23.63
N SER A 438 10.92 5.17 23.98
CA SER A 438 12.22 5.05 24.66
C SER A 438 13.39 5.58 23.84
N ILE A 439 13.31 5.46 22.52
CA ILE A 439 14.37 5.93 21.62
C ILE A 439 14.21 7.43 21.34
N ILE A 440 12.96 7.91 21.17
CA ILE A 440 12.74 9.32 20.85
C ILE A 440 13.22 10.23 21.99
N GLU A 441 13.05 9.83 23.25
CA GLU A 441 13.55 10.57 24.41
C GLU A 441 15.09 10.76 24.39
N VAL A 442 15.81 9.79 23.83
CA VAL A 442 17.27 9.84 23.70
C VAL A 442 17.69 10.73 22.53
N ILE A 443 17.13 10.51 21.34
CA ILE A 443 17.56 11.20 20.12
C ILE A 443 17.03 12.64 20.01
N ALA A 444 15.90 12.92 20.69
CA ALA A 444 15.25 14.22 20.70
C ALA A 444 15.49 14.97 22.02
N LYS A 445 16.51 14.59 22.80
CA LYS A 445 16.84 15.23 24.07
C LYS A 445 16.99 16.76 23.86
N PRO A 446 16.13 17.58 24.49
CA PRO A 446 16.19 19.02 24.33
C PRO A 446 17.43 19.64 24.99
N ASP A 447 17.78 20.84 24.53
CA ASP A 447 18.63 21.75 25.29
C ASP A 447 17.93 22.24 26.57
N THR A 448 18.66 22.91 27.45
CA THR A 448 18.12 23.41 28.73
C THR A 448 16.94 24.35 28.53
N ALA A 449 17.05 25.27 27.56
CA ALA A 449 15.99 26.22 27.23
C ALA A 449 14.74 25.54 26.66
N GLY A 450 14.91 24.51 25.84
CA GLY A 450 13.84 23.68 25.30
C GLY A 450 13.16 22.84 26.37
N LEU A 451 13.91 22.27 27.31
CA LEU A 451 13.36 21.52 28.44
C LEU A 451 12.44 22.40 29.31
N THR A 452 12.85 23.64 29.61
CA THR A 452 12.02 24.60 30.32
C THR A 452 10.73 24.89 29.56
N LEU A 453 10.82 25.20 28.26
CA LEU A 453 9.64 25.46 27.43
C LEU A 453 8.69 24.26 27.41
N LEU A 454 9.23 23.05 27.28
CA LEU A 454 8.44 21.83 27.22
C LEU A 454 7.73 21.55 28.55
N LYS A 455 8.38 21.82 29.69
CA LYS A 455 7.77 21.73 31.01
C LYS A 455 6.64 22.74 31.17
N ASP A 456 6.90 24.02 30.89
CA ASP A 456 5.90 25.10 30.99
C ASP A 456 4.68 24.83 30.10
N ALA A 457 4.91 24.36 28.86
CA ALA A 457 3.84 24.01 27.94
C ALA A 457 3.05 22.79 28.43
N SER A 458 3.72 21.77 28.96
CA SER A 458 3.07 20.56 29.47
C SER A 458 2.15 20.86 30.66
N GLU A 459 2.57 21.75 31.56
CA GLU A 459 1.78 22.19 32.72
C GLU A 459 0.59 23.07 32.30
N LYS A 460 0.79 24.04 31.40
CA LYS A 460 -0.27 24.98 30.96
C LYS A 460 -1.31 24.34 30.06
N LEU A 461 -0.90 23.41 29.20
CA LEU A 461 -1.75 22.80 28.16
C LEU A 461 -2.24 21.40 28.57
N GLY A 462 -1.81 20.87 29.72
CA GLY A 462 -2.24 19.57 30.21
C GLY A 462 -1.85 18.41 29.29
N PHE A 463 -0.59 18.37 28.84
CA PHE A 463 -0.13 17.37 27.88
C PHE A 463 -0.25 15.94 28.43
N SER A 464 -0.87 15.05 27.65
CA SER A 464 -0.77 13.61 27.89
C SER A 464 0.63 13.10 27.52
N ALA A 465 1.03 11.95 28.08
CA ALA A 465 2.32 11.33 27.76
C ALA A 465 2.52 11.09 26.24
N ARG A 466 1.45 10.66 25.55
CA ARG A 466 1.47 10.48 24.09
C ARG A 466 1.73 11.79 23.36
N ALA A 467 1.10 12.85 23.82
CA ALA A 467 1.20 14.14 23.20
C ALA A 467 2.56 14.80 23.45
N TYR A 468 3.17 14.54 24.61
CA TYR A 468 4.58 14.85 24.90
C TYR A 468 5.54 14.17 23.90
N HIS A 469 5.43 12.86 23.70
CA HIS A 469 6.31 12.13 22.78
C HIS A 469 6.14 12.59 21.32
N ARG A 470 4.93 12.95 20.90
CA ARG A 470 4.68 13.49 19.56
C ARG A 470 5.38 14.82 19.32
N VAL A 471 5.33 15.72 20.30
CA VAL A 471 6.06 16.99 20.24
C VAL A 471 7.57 16.73 20.06
N LEU A 472 8.13 15.75 20.77
CA LEU A 472 9.53 15.35 20.57
C LEU A 472 9.81 14.79 19.18
N LYS A 473 8.92 13.93 18.63
CA LYS A 473 9.04 13.38 17.27
C LYS A 473 9.06 14.48 16.20
N VAL A 474 8.16 15.45 16.32
CA VAL A 474 8.10 16.60 15.42
C VAL A 474 9.33 17.49 15.59
N ALA A 475 9.71 17.82 16.83
CA ALA A 475 10.88 18.66 17.12
C ALA A 475 12.20 18.05 16.64
N ARG A 476 12.37 16.72 16.74
CA ARG A 476 13.52 16.01 16.15
C ARG A 476 13.55 16.15 14.63
N THR A 477 12.39 16.07 13.99
CA THR A 477 12.28 16.20 12.53
C THR A 477 12.60 17.62 12.07
N LEU A 478 12.16 18.64 12.81
CA LEU A 478 12.54 20.03 12.59
C LEU A 478 14.05 20.23 12.73
N ALA A 479 14.66 19.66 13.77
CA ALA A 479 16.11 19.67 13.93
C ALA A 479 16.84 18.99 12.76
N ASP A 480 16.30 17.88 12.24
CA ASP A 480 16.87 17.20 11.07
C ASP A 480 16.75 18.03 9.78
N LEU A 481 15.66 18.77 9.60
CA LEU A 481 15.48 19.71 8.48
C LEU A 481 16.48 20.87 8.54
N ASP A 482 16.80 21.35 9.74
CA ASP A 482 17.78 22.41 9.98
C ASP A 482 19.22 21.88 10.08
N ALA A 483 19.42 20.57 9.87
CA ALA A 483 20.70 19.87 10.04
C ALA A 483 21.37 20.06 11.42
N SER A 484 20.55 20.25 12.46
CA SER A 484 20.99 20.41 13.85
C SER A 484 21.09 19.08 14.58
N GLU A 485 22.21 18.86 15.27
CA GLU A 485 22.40 17.67 16.10
C GLU A 485 21.48 17.67 17.32
N THR A 486 21.27 18.83 17.94
CA THR A 486 20.49 18.99 19.18
C THR A 486 19.11 19.61 18.93
N VAL A 487 18.11 19.14 19.67
CA VAL A 487 16.77 19.74 19.64
C VAL A 487 16.76 21.01 20.48
N GLY A 488 16.79 22.17 19.83
CA GLY A 488 16.73 23.47 20.50
C GLY A 488 15.31 23.96 20.79
N ARG A 489 15.24 25.06 21.56
CA ARG A 489 13.97 25.77 21.88
C ARG A 489 13.12 26.12 20.65
N ILE A 490 13.73 26.53 19.54
CA ILE A 490 13.01 26.95 18.32
C ILE A 490 12.22 25.77 17.73
N HIS A 491 12.85 24.60 17.61
CA HIS A 491 12.20 23.39 17.10
C HIS A 491 11.04 22.94 17.99
N LEU A 492 11.19 23.04 19.31
CA LEU A 492 10.11 22.73 20.25
C LEU A 492 8.97 23.73 20.18
N ALA A 493 9.27 25.02 20.06
CA ALA A 493 8.25 26.06 19.95
C ALA A 493 7.38 25.86 18.70
N GLU A 494 8.00 25.57 17.55
CA GLU A 494 7.29 25.27 16.31
C GLU A 494 6.46 23.98 16.44
N ALA A 495 7.04 22.91 16.99
CA ALA A 495 6.31 21.65 17.23
C ALA A 495 5.08 21.82 18.15
N ILE A 496 5.20 22.62 19.21
CA ILE A 496 4.09 22.93 20.12
C ILE A 496 3.02 23.77 19.41
N SER A 497 3.42 24.69 18.53
CA SER A 497 2.48 25.57 17.81
C SER A 497 1.48 24.79 16.94
N TYR A 498 1.94 23.70 16.30
CA TYR A 498 1.10 22.78 15.52
C TYR A 498 0.08 22.01 16.36
N ARG A 499 0.13 22.13 17.68
CA ARG A 499 -0.82 21.48 18.59
C ARG A 499 -1.67 22.48 19.36
N MET A 500 -1.12 23.63 19.75
CA MET A 500 -1.87 24.70 20.41
C MET A 500 -3.06 25.20 19.59
N ASN A 501 -2.93 25.25 18.26
CA ASN A 501 -4.05 25.62 17.39
C ASN A 501 -5.23 24.64 17.49
N ALA A 502 -4.96 23.36 17.78
CA ALA A 502 -6.01 22.35 17.97
C ALA A 502 -6.67 22.40 19.36
N GLU A 503 -5.95 22.80 20.40
CA GLU A 503 -6.52 22.94 21.74
C GLU A 503 -7.33 24.24 21.88
N ARG A 504 -6.98 25.31 21.16
CA ARG A 504 -7.87 26.48 20.99
C ARG A 504 -9.18 26.12 20.28
N MET A 505 -9.13 25.21 19.31
CA MET A 505 -10.34 24.68 18.67
C MET A 505 -11.21 23.87 19.65
N ALA A 506 -10.58 23.10 20.55
CA ALA A 506 -11.28 22.32 21.57
C ALA A 506 -11.77 23.15 22.78
N GLN A 507 -11.07 24.23 23.16
CA GLN A 507 -11.45 25.13 24.26
C GLN A 507 -12.45 26.21 23.83
N ALA A 508 -12.57 26.48 22.53
CA ALA A 508 -13.66 27.28 21.99
C ALA A 508 -14.93 26.45 21.75
N ALA A 509 -14.84 25.10 21.80
CA ALA A 509 -15.99 24.19 21.81
C ALA A 509 -16.65 24.12 23.19
#